data_AF-A0A2S2P2Y1-F1
#
_entry.id   AF-A0A2S2P2Y1-F1
#
_cell.length_a   1.000
_cell.length_b   1.000
_cell.length_c   1.000
_cell.angle_alpha   90.00
_cell.angle_beta   90.00
_cell.angle_gamma   90.00
#
_symmetry.space_group_name_H-M   'P 1'
#
loop_
_entity.id
_entity.type
_entity.pdbx_description
1 polymer ?
#
loop_
_entity_poly.entity_id
_entity_poly.type
_entity_poly.pdbx_seq_one_letter_code
_entity_poly.pdbx_strand_id
1 'polypeptide(L)'
;MFYYRSSTTYNFLREQDILPLPCPRTIRWCLSLINIQCGFDKQFFQLLKKRVGVLTNEQKHGMLVFDEIFLKESFNVNSQTLTHSGLEDFGDEIDSSWLKANHALVFIYQSLSLNFTQSIAVFASRGPVKGNQIIPM
;
A
#
# COMPACT_ATOMS: atom_id res chain seq x y z
N MET A 1 -13.23 -3.34 -9.73
CA MET A 1 -12.26 -4.39 -10.11
C MET A 1 -11.90 -4.36 -11.60
N PHE A 2 -12.86 -4.22 -12.53
CA PHE A 2 -12.61 -4.23 -13.99
C PHE A 2 -11.61 -3.17 -14.48
N TYR A 3 -11.74 -1.91 -14.06
CA TYR A 3 -10.84 -0.82 -14.48
C TYR A 3 -9.35 -1.09 -14.17
N TYR A 4 -9.05 -1.73 -13.04
CA TYR A 4 -7.66 -2.01 -12.63
C TYR A 4 -7.07 -3.22 -13.36
N ARG A 5 -7.91 -4.18 -13.77
CA ARG A 5 -7.46 -5.34 -14.56
C ARG A 5 -7.23 -4.99 -16.02
N SER A 6 -8.12 -4.20 -16.61
CA SER A 6 -8.01 -3.75 -17.99
C SER A 6 -8.82 -2.46 -18.19
N SER A 7 -8.11 -1.35 -18.38
CA SER A 7 -8.74 -0.05 -18.65
C SER A 7 -9.44 -0.03 -20.02
N THR A 8 -8.89 -0.75 -21.01
CA THR A 8 -9.46 -0.84 -22.36
C THR A 8 -10.77 -1.60 -22.36
N THR A 9 -10.81 -2.78 -21.72
CA THR A 9 -12.05 -3.56 -21.58
C THR A 9 -13.10 -2.80 -20.78
N TYR A 10 -12.68 -2.09 -19.72
CA TYR A 10 -13.59 -1.26 -18.94
C TYR A 10 -14.23 -0.15 -19.78
N ASN A 11 -13.42 0.57 -20.56
CA ASN A 11 -13.90 1.65 -21.42
C ASN A 11 -14.82 1.09 -22.51
N PHE A 12 -14.45 -0.03 -23.15
CA PHE A 12 -15.28 -0.68 -24.15
C PHE A 12 -16.67 -1.05 -23.59
N LEU A 13 -16.74 -1.73 -22.44
CA LEU A 13 -18.01 -2.12 -21.82
C LEU A 13 -18.90 -0.91 -21.46
N ARG A 14 -18.27 0.20 -21.08
CA ARG A 14 -18.95 1.46 -20.76
C ARG A 14 -19.43 2.21 -22.01
N GLU A 15 -18.60 2.27 -23.05
CA GLU A 15 -18.89 2.98 -24.30
C GLU A 15 -19.96 2.27 -25.13
N GLN A 16 -19.99 0.94 -25.07
CA GLN A 16 -21.02 0.12 -25.72
C GLN A 16 -22.30 -0.02 -24.87
N ASP A 17 -22.37 0.67 -23.72
CA ASP A 17 -23.50 0.64 -22.77
C ASP A 17 -23.95 -0.76 -22.35
N ILE A 18 -23.00 -1.71 -22.29
CA ILE A 18 -23.26 -3.11 -21.93
C ILE A 18 -23.52 -3.22 -20.42
N LEU A 19 -22.85 -2.37 -19.63
CA LEU A 19 -23.00 -2.30 -18.18
C LEU A 19 -23.02 -0.83 -17.71
N PRO A 20 -23.87 -0.48 -16.71
CA PRO A 20 -23.89 0.86 -16.14
C PRO A 20 -22.65 1.09 -15.26
N LEU A 21 -21.54 1.49 -15.89
CA LEU A 21 -20.25 1.68 -15.24
C LEU A 21 -19.97 3.16 -14.95
N PRO A 22 -19.41 3.50 -13.76
CA PRO A 22 -19.03 4.87 -13.45
C PRO A 22 -17.96 5.41 -14.42
N CYS A 23 -17.80 6.72 -14.50
CA CYS A 23 -16.73 7.25 -15.33
C CYS A 23 -15.35 6.98 -14.67
N PRO A 24 -14.27 6.80 -15.47
CA PRO A 24 -12.92 6.59 -14.93
C PRO A 24 -12.48 7.69 -13.94
N ARG A 25 -12.97 8.93 -14.13
CA ARG A 25 -12.71 10.05 -13.21
C ARG A 25 -13.29 9.78 -11.82
N THR A 26 -14.52 9.28 -11.72
CA THR A 26 -15.14 8.91 -10.44
C THR A 26 -14.35 7.82 -9.74
N ILE A 27 -13.86 6.81 -10.49
CA ILE A 27 -13.01 5.75 -9.90
C ILE A 27 -11.73 6.35 -9.31
N ARG A 28 -11.02 7.19 -10.07
CA ARG A 28 -9.80 7.86 -9.60
C ARG A 28 -10.07 8.72 -8.38
N TRP A 29 -11.18 9.45 -8.38
CA TRP A 29 -11.60 10.25 -7.23
C TRP A 29 -11.86 9.37 -6.00
N CYS A 30 -12.63 8.27 -6.13
CA CYS A 30 -12.85 7.34 -5.02
C CYS A 30 -11.54 6.76 -4.47
N LEU A 31 -10.58 6.44 -5.34
CA LEU A 31 -9.26 5.95 -4.92
C LEU A 31 -8.45 7.03 -4.22
N SER A 32 -8.56 8.29 -4.63
CA SER A 32 -7.86 9.41 -3.99
C SER A 32 -8.35 9.71 -2.57
N LEU A 33 -9.55 9.25 -2.20
CA LEU A 33 -10.05 9.35 -0.83
C LEU A 33 -9.33 8.41 0.14
N ILE A 34 -8.65 7.39 -0.38
CA ILE A 34 -7.90 6.43 0.43
C ILE A 34 -6.51 7.00 0.64
N ASN A 35 -6.22 7.47 1.87
CA ASN A 35 -4.91 7.96 2.23
C ASN A 35 -4.05 6.81 2.77
N ILE A 36 -3.08 6.35 1.98
CA ILE A 36 -2.11 5.33 2.40
C ILE A 36 -0.76 6.03 2.54
N GLN A 37 -0.21 6.02 3.74
CA GLN A 37 1.12 6.55 4.04
C GLN A 37 2.11 5.40 4.23
N CYS A 38 3.41 5.70 4.24
CA CYS A 38 4.41 4.71 4.61
C CYS A 38 4.29 4.38 6.10
N GLY A 39 4.78 3.20 6.48
CA GLY A 39 4.68 2.66 7.82
C GLY A 39 3.41 1.86 8.08
N PHE A 40 3.07 1.75 9.36
CA PHE A 40 1.99 0.91 9.87
C PHE A 40 0.69 1.70 10.02
N ASP A 41 -0.27 1.50 9.11
CA ASP A 41 -1.57 2.17 9.20
C ASP A 41 -2.48 1.53 10.25
N LYS A 42 -2.76 2.27 11.32
CA LYS A 42 -3.65 1.87 12.42
C LYS A 42 -5.07 1.56 11.93
N GLN A 43 -5.61 2.32 10.98
CA GLN A 43 -6.96 2.07 10.45
C GLN A 43 -7.01 0.76 9.67
N PHE A 44 -5.98 0.52 8.86
CA PHE A 44 -5.78 -0.76 8.19
C PHE A 44 -5.71 -1.93 9.18
N PHE A 45 -4.94 -1.83 10.26
CA PHE A 45 -4.88 -2.90 11.28
C PHE A 45 -6.21 -3.15 11.99
N GLN A 46 -7.03 -2.11 12.20
CA GLN A 46 -8.38 -2.31 12.74
C GLN A 46 -9.27 -3.11 11.79
N LEU A 47 -9.17 -2.85 10.48
CA LEU A 47 -9.87 -3.63 9.44
C LEU A 47 -9.33 -5.06 9.37
N LEU A 48 -8.01 -5.23 9.41
CA LEU A 48 -7.35 -6.53 9.45
C LEU A 48 -7.82 -7.34 10.66
N LYS A 49 -7.87 -6.72 11.86
CA LYS A 49 -8.35 -7.37 13.09
C LYS A 49 -9.79 -7.85 12.97
N LYS A 50 -10.69 -7.05 12.36
CA LYS A 50 -12.08 -7.47 12.09
C LYS A 50 -12.13 -8.69 11.17
N ARG A 51 -11.31 -8.70 10.11
CA ARG A 51 -11.23 -9.84 9.17
C ARG A 51 -10.68 -11.10 9.83
N VAL A 52 -9.59 -10.97 10.57
CA VAL A 52 -8.94 -12.08 11.30
C VAL A 52 -9.81 -12.59 12.45
N GLY A 53 -10.66 -11.74 13.03
CA GLY A 53 -11.61 -12.11 14.08
C GLY A 53 -12.66 -13.14 13.66
N VAL A 54 -12.95 -13.24 12.36
CA VAL A 54 -13.88 -14.24 11.80
C VAL A 54 -13.21 -15.60 11.58
N LEU A 55 -11.87 -15.66 11.57
CA LEU A 55 -11.11 -16.87 11.28
C LEU A 55 -10.96 -17.78 12.51
N THR A 56 -10.82 -19.08 12.29
CA THR A 56 -10.50 -20.05 13.35
C THR A 56 -9.06 -19.87 13.84
N ASN A 57 -8.74 -20.36 15.04
CA ASN A 57 -7.39 -20.18 15.61
C ASN A 57 -6.29 -20.76 14.72
N GLU A 58 -6.53 -21.89 14.07
CA GLU A 58 -5.59 -22.49 13.11
C GLU A 58 -5.35 -21.55 11.92
N GLN A 59 -6.40 -20.92 11.40
CA GLN A 59 -6.35 -20.02 10.24
C GLN A 59 -5.66 -18.67 10.51
N LYS A 60 -5.58 -18.28 11.79
CA LYS A 60 -4.85 -17.07 12.22
C LYS A 60 -3.34 -17.21 12.15
N HIS A 61 -2.83 -18.45 12.10
CA HIS A 61 -1.40 -18.68 11.97
C HIS A 61 -0.94 -18.26 10.57
N GLY A 62 0.11 -17.45 10.54
CA GLY A 62 0.68 -16.89 9.34
C GLY A 62 2.16 -16.60 9.52
N MET A 63 2.80 -16.30 8.42
CA MET A 63 4.19 -15.87 8.33
C MET A 63 4.24 -14.39 7.97
N LEU A 64 5.12 -13.66 8.64
CA LEU A 64 5.50 -12.32 8.23
C LEU A 64 6.69 -12.43 7.28
N VAL A 65 6.52 -11.98 6.05
CA VAL A 65 7.55 -11.94 5.01
C VAL A 65 7.89 -10.48 4.76
N PHE A 66 9.17 -10.18 4.62
CA PHE A 66 9.62 -8.85 4.22
C PHE A 66 10.72 -8.97 3.18
N ASP A 67 10.73 -8.02 2.25
CA ASP A 67 11.74 -7.92 1.21
C ASP A 67 11.89 -6.46 0.76
N GLU A 68 13.01 -6.14 0.12
CA GLU A 68 13.32 -4.82 -0.39
C GLU A 68 13.18 -4.76 -1.91
N ILE A 69 12.59 -3.66 -2.39
CA ILE A 69 12.39 -3.41 -3.82
C ILE A 69 13.18 -2.15 -4.20
N PHE A 70 13.97 -2.24 -5.27
CA PHE A 70 14.64 -1.07 -5.83
C PHE A 70 13.64 -0.15 -6.53
N LEU A 71 13.65 1.14 -6.15
CA LEU A 71 12.82 2.19 -6.69
C LEU A 71 13.63 3.16 -7.55
N LYS A 72 12.99 3.67 -8.61
CA LYS A 72 13.53 4.82 -9.34
C LYS A 72 13.32 6.09 -8.51
N GLU A 73 14.40 6.79 -8.22
CA GLU A 73 14.35 8.10 -7.56
C GLU A 73 13.46 9.06 -8.34
N SER A 74 12.44 9.59 -7.68
CA SER A 74 11.53 10.59 -8.22
C SER A 74 11.01 11.45 -7.10
N PHE A 75 10.68 12.71 -7.39
CA PHE A 75 10.09 13.62 -6.42
C PHE A 75 8.82 14.19 -7.04
N ASN A 76 7.69 13.98 -6.39
CA ASN A 76 6.40 14.44 -6.88
C ASN A 76 5.67 15.19 -5.77
N VAL A 77 5.06 16.31 -6.14
CA VAL A 77 4.32 17.18 -5.24
C VAL A 77 2.87 17.12 -5.63
N ASN A 78 2.03 16.63 -4.72
CA ASN A 78 0.59 16.73 -4.90
C ASN A 78 0.15 18.13 -4.48
N SER A 79 -0.15 18.99 -5.45
CA SER A 79 -0.58 20.37 -5.22
C SER A 79 -1.94 20.49 -4.52
N GLN A 80 -2.75 19.44 -4.51
CA GLN A 80 -4.07 19.45 -3.86
C GLN A 80 -3.98 19.18 -2.36
N THR A 81 -3.06 18.28 -1.95
CA THR A 81 -2.85 17.90 -0.55
C THR A 81 -1.63 18.56 0.07
N LEU A 82 -0.83 19.28 -0.74
CA LEU A 82 0.49 19.81 -0.39
C LEU A 82 1.43 18.74 0.18
N THR A 83 1.25 17.48 -0.23
CA THR A 83 2.09 16.37 0.21
C THR A 83 3.22 16.14 -0.79
N HIS A 84 4.41 15.88 -0.24
CA HIS A 84 5.58 15.48 -0.99
C HIS A 84 5.66 13.96 -1.02
N SER A 85 6.03 13.40 -2.17
CA SER A 85 6.20 11.96 -2.36
C SER A 85 7.54 11.68 -3.02
N GLY A 86 8.17 10.56 -2.65
CA GLY A 86 9.46 10.13 -3.17
C GLY A 86 10.68 10.57 -2.34
N LEU A 87 10.45 11.11 -1.15
CA LEU A 87 11.48 11.24 -0.11
C LEU A 87 11.54 9.98 0.75
N GLU A 88 12.59 9.86 1.56
CA GLU A 88 12.62 8.86 2.62
C GLU A 88 11.44 9.04 3.57
N ASP A 89 10.81 7.93 3.91
CA ASP A 89 9.66 7.88 4.78
C ASP A 89 9.69 6.54 5.53
N PHE A 90 10.16 6.62 6.77
CA PHE A 90 10.22 5.52 7.71
C PHE A 90 8.99 5.47 8.63
N GLY A 91 7.93 6.22 8.30
CA GLY A 91 6.79 6.48 9.19
C GLY A 91 7.09 7.57 10.22
N ASP A 92 6.09 7.89 11.06
CA ASP A 92 6.13 9.00 12.03
C ASP A 92 7.20 8.88 13.16
N GLU A 93 8.00 7.81 13.17
CA GLU A 93 8.89 7.47 14.29
C GLU A 93 10.36 7.87 14.06
N ILE A 94 10.77 8.20 12.82
CA ILE A 94 12.16 8.57 12.49
C ILE A 94 12.15 9.86 11.67
N ASP A 95 13.04 10.80 12.01
CA ASP A 95 13.26 12.01 11.22
C ASP A 95 13.58 11.63 9.76
N SER A 96 12.65 11.94 8.86
CA SER A 96 12.84 11.77 7.43
C SER A 96 14.03 12.62 6.97
N SER A 97 15.08 11.99 6.44
CA SER A 97 16.07 12.77 5.73
C SER A 97 15.44 13.29 4.43
N TRP A 98 15.77 14.53 4.03
CA TRP A 98 15.25 15.14 2.79
C TRP A 98 15.83 14.51 1.51
N LEU A 99 16.29 13.26 1.60
CA LEU A 99 16.88 12.50 0.51
C LEU A 99 15.79 11.76 -0.26
N LYS A 100 16.05 11.55 -1.55
CA LYS A 100 15.15 10.79 -2.41
C LYS A 100 15.26 9.31 -2.09
N ALA A 101 14.13 8.67 -1.85
CA ALA A 101 14.05 7.23 -1.66
C ALA A 101 14.39 6.52 -2.97
N ASN A 102 15.18 5.46 -2.86
CA ASN A 102 15.54 4.59 -3.97
C ASN A 102 15.29 3.11 -3.64
N HIS A 103 14.88 2.78 -2.41
CA HIS A 103 14.50 1.43 -1.99
C HIS A 103 13.16 1.51 -1.24
N ALA A 104 12.38 0.44 -1.30
CA ALA A 104 11.20 0.26 -0.48
C ALA A 104 11.22 -1.09 0.21
N LEU A 105 11.20 -1.09 1.54
CA LEU A 105 11.04 -2.28 2.35
C LEU A 105 9.55 -2.57 2.52
N VAL A 106 9.10 -3.75 2.10
CA VAL A 106 7.69 -4.13 2.11
C VAL A 106 7.47 -5.28 3.08
N PHE A 107 6.50 -5.12 3.98
CA PHE A 107 6.03 -6.17 4.88
C PHE A 107 4.73 -6.78 4.38
N ILE A 108 4.70 -8.11 4.29
CA ILE A 108 3.56 -8.90 3.84
C ILE A 108 3.25 -9.94 4.90
N TYR A 109 1.98 -10.04 5.27
CA TYR A 109 1.47 -11.17 6.02
C TYR A 109 0.85 -12.20 5.09
N GLN A 110 1.27 -13.44 5.27
CA GLN A 110 0.76 -14.59 4.56
C GLN A 110 0.19 -15.60 5.55
N SER A 111 -1.09 -15.95 5.43
CA SER A 111 -1.66 -17.04 6.22
C SER A 111 -1.06 -18.39 5.76
N LEU A 112 -0.84 -19.30 6.70
CA LEU A 112 -0.34 -20.65 6.41
C LEU A 112 -1.47 -21.62 6.03
N SER A 113 -2.66 -21.40 6.59
CA SER A 113 -3.82 -22.28 6.39
C SER A 113 -4.73 -21.80 5.26
N LEU A 114 -4.70 -20.50 4.95
CA LEU A 114 -5.50 -19.88 3.90
C LEU A 114 -4.62 -19.27 2.82
N ASN A 115 -5.12 -19.26 1.58
CA ASN A 115 -4.52 -18.51 0.47
C ASN A 115 -4.82 -17.00 0.62
N PHE A 116 -4.38 -16.43 1.73
CA PHE A 116 -4.54 -15.02 2.07
C PHE A 116 -3.16 -14.39 2.25
N THR A 117 -2.85 -13.44 1.37
CA THR A 117 -1.65 -12.61 1.43
C THR A 117 -2.05 -11.15 1.39
N GLN A 118 -1.42 -10.34 2.23
CA GLN A 118 -1.75 -8.93 2.34
C GLN A 118 -0.53 -8.13 2.80
N SER A 119 -0.20 -7.08 2.05
CA SER A 119 0.79 -6.10 2.48
C SER A 119 0.27 -5.33 3.69
N ILE A 120 1.12 -5.20 4.70
CA ILE A 120 0.80 -4.56 5.98
C ILE A 120 1.47 -3.19 6.11
N ALA A 121 2.71 -3.07 5.63
CA ALA A 121 3.48 -1.84 5.73
C ALA A 121 4.48 -1.74 4.58
N VAL A 122 4.82 -0.49 4.25
CA VAL A 122 5.88 -0.15 3.30
C VAL A 122 6.68 0.98 3.90
N PHE A 123 8.00 0.89 3.83
CA PHE A 123 8.92 1.95 4.25
C PHE A 123 9.79 2.35 3.07
N ALA A 124 9.99 3.64 2.86
CA ALA A 124 10.78 4.18 1.76
C ALA A 124 12.12 4.70 2.29
N SER A 125 13.23 4.24 1.72
CA SER A 125 14.58 4.57 2.19
C SER A 125 15.52 4.91 1.04
N ARG A 126 16.65 5.55 1.36
CA ARG A 126 17.79 5.69 0.48
C ARG A 126 18.85 4.66 0.85
N GLY A 127 18.90 3.61 0.05
CA GLY A 127 19.73 2.44 0.24
C GLY A 127 19.03 1.37 1.08
N PRO A 128 19.70 0.24 1.29
CA PRO A 128 19.18 -0.87 2.08
C PRO A 128 18.90 -0.42 3.52
N VAL A 129 17.77 -0.82 4.06
CA VAL A 129 17.30 -0.40 5.38
C VAL A 129 18.14 -1.10 6.46
N LYS A 130 18.67 -0.33 7.40
CA LYS A 130 19.43 -0.89 8.53
C LYS A 130 18.47 -1.46 9.56
N GLY A 131 18.77 -2.64 10.11
CA GLY A 131 17.91 -3.33 11.10
C GLY A 131 17.52 -2.47 12.31
N ASN A 132 18.39 -1.56 12.74
CA ASN A 132 18.14 -0.66 13.86
C ASN A 132 17.07 0.43 13.58
N GLN A 133 16.66 0.61 12.33
CA GLN A 133 15.64 1.59 11.92
C GLN A 133 14.24 0.97 11.79
N ILE A 134 14.12 -0.35 11.86
CA ILE A 134 12.86 -1.08 11.59
C ILE A 134 12.20 -1.56 12.90
N ILE A 135 12.99 -1.70 13.97
CA ILE A 135 12.51 -2.17 15.26
C ILE A 135 12.43 -0.95 16.20
N PRO A 136 11.24 -0.37 16.44
CA PRO A 136 11.06 0.43 17.63
C PRO A 136 11.23 -0.52 18.83
N MET A 137 12.19 -0.23 19.70
CA MET A 137 12.24 -0.83 21.04
C MET A 137 11.02 -0.41 21.86
#